data_AF-A0A2M6W5E9-F1
#
_entry.id   AF-A0A2M6W5E9-F1
#
_cell.length_a   1.000
_cell.length_b   1.000
_cell.length_c   1.000
_cell.angle_alpha   90.00
_cell.angle_beta   90.00
_cell.angle_gamma   90.00
#
_symmetry.space_group_name_H-M   'P 1'
#
loop_
_entity.id
_entity.type
_entity.pdbx_description
1 polymer ?
#
loop_
_entity_poly.entity_id
_entity_poly.type
_entity_poly.pdbx_seq_one_letter_code
_entity_poly.pdbx_strand_id
1 'polypeptide(L)'
;MASEKSQWAKFFYSKWFFIIIIILIILVIFAFLRSYYQDYQVRQEIQYLKDEAERLEAKKIQSLEILKYVQSKNFVEDKARTDFNMAKLGEQEAIITSPQQAVEKDGQAENKVLEWKGISNPIKWWKLFFNK
;
A
#
# COMPACT_ATOMS: atom_id res chain seq x y z
N MET A 1 31.49 -75.03 -7.19
CA MET A 1 31.03 -73.68 -7.57
C MET A 1 31.10 -72.75 -6.35
N ALA A 2 32.28 -72.29 -5.93
CA ALA A 2 32.42 -71.45 -4.71
C ALA A 2 33.58 -70.44 -4.75
N SER A 3 34.25 -70.25 -5.90
CA SER A 3 35.40 -69.33 -6.01
C SER A 3 35.02 -67.94 -6.56
N GLU A 4 33.90 -67.82 -7.28
CA GLU A 4 33.53 -66.57 -7.96
C GLU A 4 33.14 -65.43 -7.01
N LYS A 5 32.44 -65.73 -5.90
CA LYS A 5 31.93 -64.69 -4.98
C LYS A 5 33.04 -63.86 -4.33
N SER A 6 34.23 -64.43 -4.12
CA SER A 6 35.34 -63.72 -3.46
C SER A 6 36.04 -62.70 -4.37
N GLN A 7 36.10 -62.95 -5.68
CA GLN A 7 36.77 -62.05 -6.61
C GLN A 7 35.98 -60.76 -6.84
N TRP A 8 34.65 -60.85 -6.92
CA TRP A 8 33.77 -59.68 -6.97
C TRP A 8 33.86 -58.85 -5.68
N ALA A 9 33.84 -59.48 -4.51
CA ALA A 9 34.00 -58.78 -3.23
C ALA A 9 35.34 -58.04 -3.11
N LYS A 10 36.45 -58.63 -3.61
CA LYS A 10 37.77 -58.00 -3.65
C LYS A 10 37.84 -56.82 -4.64
N PHE A 11 37.10 -56.89 -5.75
CA PHE A 11 36.98 -55.80 -6.71
C PHE A 11 36.23 -54.60 -6.11
N PHE A 12 35.11 -54.84 -5.42
CA PHE A 12 34.34 -53.79 -4.72
C PHE A 12 35.09 -53.17 -3.53
N TYR A 13 35.97 -53.93 -2.85
CA TYR A 13 36.82 -53.43 -1.77
C TYR A 13 38.15 -52.83 -2.24
N SER A 14 38.40 -52.78 -3.56
CA SER A 14 39.60 -52.17 -4.11
C SER A 14 39.54 -50.64 -3.99
N LYS A 15 40.66 -50.02 -3.58
CA LYS A 15 40.77 -48.55 -3.45
C LYS A 15 40.39 -47.83 -4.75
N TRP A 16 40.64 -48.44 -5.91
CA TRP A 16 40.30 -47.89 -7.22
C TRP A 16 38.80 -47.87 -7.51
N PHE A 17 38.07 -48.92 -7.11
CA PHE A 17 36.61 -48.96 -7.25
C PHE A 17 35.96 -47.84 -6.42
N PHE A 18 36.47 -47.60 -5.21
CA PHE A 18 36.01 -46.52 -4.34
C PHE A 18 36.30 -45.12 -4.92
N ILE A 19 37.43 -44.93 -5.60
CA ILE A 19 37.70 -43.65 -6.28
C ILE A 19 36.72 -43.43 -7.44
N ILE A 20 36.44 -44.46 -8.23
CA ILE A 20 35.50 -44.38 -9.35
C ILE A 20 34.08 -44.09 -8.85
N ILE A 21 33.63 -44.74 -7.75
CA ILE A 21 32.31 -44.48 -7.18
C ILE A 21 32.20 -43.04 -6.66
N ILE A 22 33.25 -42.52 -6.01
CA ILE A 22 33.27 -41.12 -5.54
C ILE A 22 33.15 -40.16 -6.72
N ILE A 23 33.90 -40.39 -7.80
CA ILE A 23 33.82 -39.55 -9.00
C ILE A 23 32.40 -39.59 -9.59
N LEU A 24 31.79 -40.77 -9.69
CA LEU A 24 30.42 -40.92 -10.16
C LEU A 24 29.42 -40.14 -9.28
N ILE A 25 29.55 -40.27 -7.95
CA ILE A 25 28.71 -39.56 -6.98
C ILE A 25 28.87 -38.04 -7.15
N ILE A 26 30.09 -37.53 -7.28
CA ILE A 26 30.35 -36.11 -7.49
C ILE A 26 29.67 -35.60 -8.77
N LEU A 27 29.75 -36.38 -9.87
CA LEU A 27 29.08 -36.01 -11.13
C LEU A 27 27.56 -35.95 -10.97
N VAL A 28 26.96 -36.92 -10.27
CA VAL A 28 25.51 -36.95 -10.01
C VAL A 28 25.10 -35.76 -9.13
N ILE A 29 25.85 -35.49 -8.06
CA ILE A 29 25.62 -34.34 -7.18
C ILE A 29 25.70 -33.05 -7.97
N PHE A 30 26.73 -32.88 -8.81
CA PHE A 30 26.89 -31.67 -9.62
C PHE A 30 25.74 -31.47 -10.61
N ALA A 31 25.31 -32.53 -11.30
CA ALA A 31 24.16 -32.48 -12.20
C ALA A 31 22.86 -32.15 -11.46
N PHE A 32 22.67 -32.76 -10.28
CA PHE A 32 21.51 -32.51 -9.44
C PHE A 32 21.48 -31.07 -8.92
N LEU A 33 22.60 -30.55 -8.41
CA LEU A 33 22.70 -29.17 -7.93
C LEU A 33 22.35 -28.17 -9.05
N ARG A 34 22.91 -28.38 -10.24
CA ARG A 34 22.60 -27.53 -11.41
C ARG A 34 21.12 -27.54 -11.73
N SER A 35 20.50 -28.72 -11.78
CA SER A 35 19.07 -28.86 -12.08
C SER A 35 18.19 -28.26 -10.98
N TYR A 36 18.56 -28.47 -9.72
CA TYR A 36 17.82 -27.94 -8.57
C TYR A 36 17.85 -26.41 -8.54
N TYR A 37 19.01 -25.81 -8.83
CA TYR A 37 19.13 -24.35 -8.89
C TYR A 37 18.29 -23.74 -10.01
N GLN A 38 18.23 -24.39 -11.18
CA GLN A 38 17.36 -23.98 -12.28
C GLN A 38 15.88 -24.06 -11.90
N ASP A 39 15.44 -25.17 -11.31
CA ASP A 39 14.06 -25.34 -10.86
C ASP A 39 13.68 -24.30 -9.79
N TYR A 40 14.60 -23.99 -8.86
CA TYR A 40 14.41 -22.95 -7.86
C TYR A 40 14.22 -21.57 -8.49
N GLN A 41 15.06 -21.19 -9.45
CA GLN A 41 14.93 -19.91 -10.16
C GLN A 41 13.61 -19.81 -10.91
N VAL A 42 13.22 -20.86 -11.63
CA VAL A 42 11.94 -20.90 -12.36
C VAL A 42 10.77 -20.76 -11.39
N ARG A 43 10.78 -21.44 -10.24
CA ARG A 43 9.73 -21.30 -9.22
C ARG A 43 9.65 -19.89 -8.66
N GLN A 44 10.78 -19.24 -8.41
CA GLN A 44 10.79 -17.85 -7.96
C GLN A 44 10.20 -16.93 -9.00
N GLU A 45 10.55 -17.11 -10.27
CA GLU A 45 10.02 -16.30 -11.37
C GLU A 45 8.52 -16.51 -11.56
N ILE A 46 8.03 -17.75 -11.43
CA ILE A 46 6.59 -18.05 -11.42
C ILE A 46 5.87 -17.32 -10.27
N GLN A 47 6.43 -17.33 -9.06
CA GLN A 47 5.82 -16.62 -7.94
C GLN A 47 5.81 -15.11 -8.17
N TYR A 48 6.93 -14.55 -8.61
CA TYR A 48 7.03 -13.13 -8.96
C TYR A 48 5.99 -12.72 -10.03
N LEU A 49 5.85 -13.52 -11.09
CA LEU A 49 4.88 -13.27 -12.16
C LEU A 49 3.43 -13.35 -11.66
N LYS A 50 3.13 -14.26 -10.74
CA LYS A 50 1.80 -14.35 -10.11
C LYS A 50 1.51 -13.13 -9.26
N ASP A 51 2.45 -12.74 -8.40
CA ASP A 51 2.30 -11.56 -7.55
C ASP A 51 2.11 -10.30 -8.40
N GLU A 52 2.86 -10.16 -9.50
CA GLU A 52 2.72 -8.99 -10.38
C GLU A 52 1.37 -9.01 -11.12
N ALA A 53 0.87 -10.17 -11.53
CA ALA A 53 -0.47 -10.29 -12.11
C ALA A 53 -1.56 -9.88 -11.13
N GLU A 54 -1.51 -10.35 -9.87
CA GLU A 54 -2.46 -9.96 -8.82
C GLU A 54 -2.43 -8.45 -8.55
N ARG A 55 -1.23 -7.87 -8.48
CA ARG A 55 -1.06 -6.41 -8.32
C ARG A 55 -1.64 -5.64 -9.51
N LEU A 56 -1.49 -6.15 -10.72
CA LEU A 56 -2.02 -5.52 -11.92
C LEU A 56 -3.55 -5.58 -11.97
N GLU A 57 -4.14 -6.71 -11.55
CA GLU A 57 -5.59 -6.84 -11.38
C GLU A 57 -6.15 -5.88 -10.34
N ALA A 58 -5.49 -5.77 -9.17
CA ALA A 58 -5.87 -4.80 -8.14
C ALA A 58 -5.82 -3.36 -8.66
N LYS A 59 -4.75 -2.98 -9.38
CA LYS A 59 -4.62 -1.66 -10.02
C LYS A 59 -5.71 -1.40 -11.05
N LYS A 60 -6.09 -2.43 -11.83
CA LYS A 60 -7.19 -2.33 -12.80
C LYS A 60 -8.51 -2.00 -12.10
N ILE A 61 -8.83 -2.72 -11.02
CA ILE A 61 -10.06 -2.48 -10.23
C ILE A 61 -10.07 -1.05 -9.68
N GLN A 62 -8.98 -0.61 -9.06
CA GLN A 62 -8.86 0.76 -8.55
C GLN A 62 -9.03 1.82 -9.66
N SER A 63 -8.43 1.58 -10.82
CA SER A 63 -8.53 2.49 -11.97
C SER A 63 -9.97 2.58 -12.49
N LEU A 64 -10.70 1.47 -12.52
CA LEU A 64 -12.12 1.45 -12.89
C LEU A 64 -12.99 2.18 -11.87
N GLU A 65 -12.69 2.07 -10.58
CA GLU A 65 -13.39 2.79 -9.52
C GLU A 65 -13.18 4.30 -9.63
N ILE A 66 -11.94 4.75 -9.85
CA ILE A 66 -11.62 6.16 -10.11
C ILE A 66 -12.36 6.64 -11.36
N LEU A 67 -12.34 5.85 -12.44
CA LEU A 67 -13.04 6.22 -13.67
C LEU A 67 -14.55 6.40 -13.43
N LYS A 68 -15.16 5.47 -12.68
CA LYS A 68 -16.57 5.55 -12.30
C LYS A 68 -16.86 6.79 -11.46
N TYR A 69 -15.97 7.14 -10.52
CA TYR A 69 -16.10 8.35 -9.72
C TYR A 69 -16.03 9.61 -10.58
N VAL A 70 -15.03 9.73 -11.45
CA VAL A 70 -14.86 10.90 -12.34
C VAL A 70 -16.03 11.05 -13.33
N GLN A 71 -16.62 9.94 -13.78
CA GLN A 71 -17.81 9.97 -14.64
C GLN A 71 -19.11 10.25 -13.87
N SER A 72 -19.09 10.23 -12.54
CA SER A 72 -20.28 10.41 -11.73
C SER A 72 -20.70 11.88 -11.62
N LYS A 73 -22.00 12.11 -11.32
CA LYS A 73 -22.52 13.45 -11.04
C LYS A 73 -21.88 14.08 -9.80
N ASN A 74 -21.41 13.27 -8.85
CA ASN A 74 -20.75 13.76 -7.64
C ASN A 74 -19.43 14.47 -7.98
N PHE A 75 -18.66 13.94 -8.93
CA PHE A 75 -17.44 14.61 -9.38
C PHE A 75 -17.74 15.97 -10.05
N VAL A 76 -18.83 16.05 -10.82
CA VAL A 76 -19.29 17.33 -11.40
C VAL A 76 -19.69 18.32 -10.30
N GLU A 77 -20.41 17.86 -9.27
CA GLU A 77 -20.81 18.68 -8.12
C GLU A 77 -19.59 19.17 -7.31
N ASP A 78 -18.63 18.29 -7.04
CA ASP A 78 -17.39 18.63 -6.34
C ASP A 78 -16.55 19.63 -7.13
N LYS A 79 -16.48 19.46 -8.46
CA LYS A 79 -15.78 20.41 -9.33
C LYS A 79 -16.50 21.75 -9.41
N ALA A 80 -17.83 21.76 -9.46
CA ALA A 80 -18.65 22.98 -9.42
C ALA A 80 -18.44 23.77 -8.11
N ARG A 81 -18.42 23.08 -6.97
CA ARG A 81 -18.15 23.68 -5.66
C ARG A 81 -16.72 24.20 -5.54
N THR A 82 -15.73 23.41 -5.99
CA THR A 82 -14.31 23.75 -5.76
C THR A 82 -13.80 24.81 -6.73
N ASP A 83 -14.14 24.69 -8.02
CA ASP A 83 -13.58 25.59 -9.04
C ASP A 83 -14.44 26.83 -9.27
N PHE A 84 -15.76 26.69 -9.10
CA PHE A 84 -16.71 27.75 -9.42
C PHE A 84 -17.42 28.31 -8.18
N ASN A 85 -17.09 27.82 -6.97
CA ASN A 85 -17.76 28.17 -5.71
C ASN A 85 -19.30 28.06 -5.80
N MET A 86 -19.81 27.17 -6.66
CA MET A 86 -21.24 27.04 -6.89
C MET A 86 -21.90 26.19 -5.80
N ALA A 87 -22.92 26.73 -5.14
CA ALA A 87 -23.80 25.96 -4.26
C ALA A 87 -24.89 25.19 -5.03
N LYS A 88 -25.40 24.13 -4.41
CA LYS A 88 -26.53 23.35 -4.96
C LYS A 88 -27.81 24.18 -4.93
N LEU A 89 -28.74 23.91 -5.85
CA LEU A 89 -30.08 24.52 -5.86
C LEU A 89 -30.78 24.25 -4.51
N GLY A 90 -30.90 25.29 -3.67
CA GLY A 90 -31.49 25.22 -2.33
C GLY A 90 -30.51 25.38 -1.16
N GLU A 91 -29.19 25.40 -1.39
CA GLU A 91 -28.19 25.80 -0.40
C GLU A 91 -28.09 27.34 -0.33
N GLN A 92 -27.94 27.90 0.88
CA GLN A 92 -27.70 29.33 1.07
C GLN A 92 -26.19 29.57 1.21
N GLU A 93 -25.60 30.29 0.26
CA GLU A 93 -24.21 30.75 0.35
C GLU A 93 -24.11 31.91 1.35
N ALA A 94 -23.27 31.77 2.37
CA ALA A 94 -22.97 32.83 3.32
C ALA A 94 -21.73 33.61 2.85
N ILE A 95 -21.92 34.82 2.31
CA ILE A 95 -20.83 35.72 1.97
C ILE A 95 -20.34 36.38 3.26
N ILE A 96 -19.15 35.99 3.72
CA ILE A 96 -18.50 36.63 4.88
C ILE A 96 -17.79 37.88 4.37
N THR A 97 -18.49 39.02 4.40
CA THR A 97 -17.88 40.33 4.16
C THR A 97 -16.93 40.67 5.31
N SER A 98 -15.68 41.04 5.00
CA SER A 98 -14.74 41.52 6.03
C SER A 98 -15.34 42.71 6.79
N PRO A 99 -15.01 42.89 8.09
CA PRO A 99 -15.73 43.79 9.00
C PRO A 99 -15.72 45.28 8.63
N GLN A 100 -15.02 45.69 7.58
CA GLN A 100 -14.92 47.11 7.20
C GLN A 100 -16.13 47.66 6.43
N GLN A 101 -17.10 46.86 5.98
CA GLN A 101 -18.21 47.38 5.14
C GLN A 101 -19.64 46.94 5.51
N ALA A 102 -19.86 46.31 6.66
CA ALA A 102 -21.20 46.07 7.19
C ALA A 102 -21.51 47.05 8.32
N VAL A 103 -21.67 48.33 7.97
CA VAL A 103 -22.33 49.30 8.84
C VAL A 103 -23.78 49.39 8.38
N GLU A 104 -24.67 49.17 9.36
CA GLU A 104 -26.11 49.41 9.31
C GLU A 104 -26.95 48.40 8.52
N LYS A 105 -27.33 47.32 9.21
CA LYS A 105 -28.76 47.09 9.48
C LYS A 105 -28.98 46.31 10.78
N ASP A 106 -29.90 46.88 11.53
CA ASP A 106 -30.36 46.58 12.88
C ASP A 106 -30.72 45.10 13.13
N GLY A 107 -30.43 44.62 14.34
CA GLY A 107 -30.84 43.29 14.78
C GLY A 107 -29.96 42.66 15.85
N GLN A 108 -30.39 42.81 17.11
CA GLN A 108 -30.11 41.96 18.29
C GLN A 108 -29.08 42.48 19.32
N ALA A 109 -29.68 43.04 20.38
CA ALA A 109 -29.35 42.87 21.79
C ALA A 109 -27.93 43.21 22.26
N GLU A 110 -27.88 44.23 23.13
CA GLU A 110 -26.82 44.46 24.10
C GLU A 110 -26.46 43.18 24.88
N ASN A 111 -25.54 42.39 24.34
CA ASN A 111 -24.74 41.49 25.14
C ASN A 111 -23.33 42.07 25.13
N LYS A 112 -22.90 42.54 26.30
CA LYS A 112 -21.57 43.05 26.60
C LYS A 112 -20.52 42.25 25.83
N VAL A 113 -20.02 42.82 24.74
CA VAL A 113 -18.85 42.31 24.04
C VAL A 113 -17.71 42.42 25.06
N LEU A 114 -17.38 41.30 25.70
CA LEU A 114 -16.27 41.24 26.63
C LEU A 114 -15.02 41.68 25.86
N GLU A 115 -14.48 42.85 26.18
CA GLU A 115 -13.23 43.34 25.59
C GLU A 115 -12.06 42.51 26.12
N TRP A 116 -11.79 41.36 25.51
CA TRP A 116 -10.63 40.52 25.82
C TRP A 116 -9.34 41.06 25.18
N LYS A 117 -8.99 42.33 25.47
CA LYS A 117 -7.71 42.91 25.05
C LYS A 117 -6.57 42.41 25.95
N GLY A 118 -5.48 41.93 25.33
CA GLY A 118 -4.23 41.57 26.02
C GLY A 118 -4.13 40.15 26.59
N ILE A 119 -5.13 39.29 26.40
CA ILE A 119 -5.12 37.91 26.93
C ILE A 119 -4.67 36.94 25.84
N SER A 120 -3.79 36.00 26.19
CA SER A 120 -3.31 34.97 25.26
C SER A 120 -4.42 33.99 24.89
N ASN A 121 -4.38 33.49 23.66
CA ASN A 121 -5.43 32.61 23.12
C ASN A 121 -5.70 31.35 23.97
N PRO A 122 -4.70 30.66 24.57
CA PRO A 122 -4.96 29.49 25.41
C PRO A 122 -5.86 29.78 26.62
N ILE A 123 -5.69 30.95 27.24
CA ILE A 123 -6.45 31.35 28.44
C ILE A 123 -7.91 31.67 28.09
N LYS A 124 -8.15 32.20 26.88
CA LYS A 124 -9.51 32.46 26.37
C LYS A 124 -10.29 31.16 26.21
N TRP A 125 -9.69 30.15 25.58
CA TRP A 125 -10.31 28.84 25.38
C TRP A 125 -10.61 28.15 26.71
N TRP A 126 -9.68 28.21 27.66
CA TRP A 126 -9.89 27.62 28.98
C TRP A 126 -11.11 28.24 29.70
N LYS A 127 -11.24 29.57 29.69
CA LYS A 127 -12.39 30.24 30.32
C LYS A 127 -13.71 29.93 29.62
N LEU A 128 -13.72 29.76 28.30
CA LEU A 128 -14.94 29.46 27.55
C LEU A 128 -15.47 28.05 27.88
N PHE A 129 -14.58 27.07 28.04
CA PHE A 129 -14.98 25.68 28.24
C PHE A 129 -15.16 25.28 29.71
N PHE A 130 -14.52 25.99 30.64
CA PHE A 130 -14.49 25.59 32.05
C PHE A 130 -15.05 26.63 33.02
N ASN A 131 -15.58 27.76 32.53
CA ASN A 131 -16.31 28.71 33.36
C ASN A 131 -17.80 28.66 32.99
N LYS A 132 -18.62 28.18 33.94
CA LYS A 132 -20.06 27.92 33.79
C LYS A 132 -20.90 29.17 34.04
#